data_AF-A0A0S8EDX2-F1
#
_entry.id   AF-A0A0S8EDX2-F1
#
_cell.length_a   1.000
_cell.length_b   1.000
_cell.length_c   1.000
_cell.angle_alpha   90.00
_cell.angle_beta   90.00
_cell.angle_gamma   90.00
#
_symmetry.space_group_name_H-M   'P 1'
#
loop_
_entity.id
_entity.type
_entity.pdbx_description
1 polymer ?
#
loop_
_entity_poly.entity_id
_entity_poly.type
_entity_poly.pdbx_seq_one_letter_code
_entity_poly.pdbx_strand_id
1 'polypeptide(L)' 'MSKLSRRDFLKLSGAGAAAGTLGFAGIARAQIGPGGPHVVVVGGGFGGATCAKYLRSGNPGITVTL' A
#
# COMPACT_ATOMS: atom_id res chain seq x y z
N MET A 1 6.98 21.79 -24.04
CA MET A 1 7.31 20.58 -23.26
C MET A 1 6.56 20.64 -21.94
N SER A 2 5.52 19.84 -21.80
CA SER A 2 4.61 19.82 -20.65
C SER A 2 5.36 19.41 -19.38
N LYS A 3 5.67 20.38 -18.52
CA LYS A 3 6.26 20.15 -17.19
C LYS A 3 5.16 19.69 -16.23
N LEU A 4 4.75 18.43 -16.32
CA LEU A 4 4.02 17.81 -15.21
C LEU A 4 4.99 17.72 -14.03
N SER A 5 4.89 18.66 -13.09
CA SER A 5 5.65 18.61 -11.85
C SER A 5 5.14 17.45 -11.00
N ARG A 6 6.01 16.83 -10.19
CA ARG A 6 5.60 15.84 -9.18
C ARG A 6 4.44 16.36 -8.31
N ARG A 7 4.40 17.67 -8.09
CA ARG A 7 3.33 18.34 -7.34
C ARG A 7 2.01 18.41 -8.12
N ASP A 8 2.06 18.56 -9.44
CA ASP A 8 0.87 18.59 -10.28
C ASP A 8 0.32 17.18 -10.47
N PHE A 9 1.21 16.19 -10.57
CA PHE A 9 0.83 14.77 -10.50
C PHE A 9 0.17 14.43 -9.15
N LEU A 10 0.73 14.88 -8.02
CA LEU A 10 0.15 14.64 -6.70
C LEU A 10 -1.21 15.33 -6.52
N LYS A 11 -1.38 16.54 -7.08
CA LYS A 11 -2.67 17.24 -7.07
C LYS A 11 -3.71 16.50 -7.91
N LEU A 12 -3.31 16.02 -9.10
CA LEU A 12 -4.20 15.29 -10.00
C LEU A 12 -4.58 13.93 -9.42
N SER A 13 -3.62 13.19 -8.85
CA SER A 13 -3.86 11.89 -8.22
C SER A 13 -4.64 12.03 -6.91
N GLY A 14 -4.37 13.06 -6.11
CA GLY A 14 -5.14 13.38 -4.90
C GLY A 14 -6.59 13.75 -5.21
N ALA A 15 -6.83 14.54 -6.27
CA ALA A 15 -8.18 14.89 -6.71
C ALA A 15 -8.93 13.67 -7.29
N GLY A 16 -8.25 12.80 -8.05
CA GLY A 16 -8.81 11.55 -8.54
C GLY A 16 -9.14 10.56 -7.43
N ALA A 17 -8.29 10.47 -6.39
CA ALA A 17 -8.53 9.65 -5.21
C ALA A 17 -9.74 10.15 -4.41
N ALA A 18 -9.89 11.47 -4.22
CA ALA A 18 -11.05 12.04 -3.53
C ALA A 18 -12.38 11.86 -4.27
N ALA A 19 -12.37 11.82 -5.61
CA ALA A 19 -13.55 11.48 -6.40
C ALA A 19 -13.83 9.97 -6.38
N GLY A 20 -12.79 9.13 -6.35
CA GLY A 20 -12.90 7.67 -6.26
C GLY A 20 -13.38 7.17 -4.89
N THR A 21 -13.09 7.89 -3.80
CA THR A 21 -13.54 7.51 -2.45
C THR A 21 -15.03 7.72 -2.21
N LEU A 22 -15.70 8.58 -3.00
CA LEU A 22 -17.16 8.79 -2.90
C LEU A 22 -17.97 7.74 -3.66
N GLY A 23 -17.41 7.14 -4.71
CA GLY A 23 -18.05 6.05 -5.48
C GLY A 23 -17.63 4.64 -5.05
N PHE A 24 -16.51 4.52 -4.34
CA PHE A 24 -15.95 3.25 -3.89
C PHE A 24 -15.84 3.21 -2.37
N ALA A 25 -16.98 3.43 -1.68
CA ALA A 25 -17.18 2.91 -0.33
C ALA A 25 -17.33 1.38 -0.32
N GLY A 26 -16.64 0.68 -1.24
CA GLY A 26 -16.24 -0.68 -1.01
C GLY A 26 -15.24 -0.60 0.13
N ILE A 27 -15.74 -0.79 1.36
CA ILE A 27 -14.95 -1.10 2.54
C ILE A 27 -13.80 -1.96 2.02
N ALA A 28 -12.56 -1.44 2.09
CA ALA A 28 -11.38 -2.22 1.80
C ALA A 28 -11.31 -3.29 2.89
N ARG A 29 -12.18 -4.30 2.76
CA ARG A 29 -12.10 -5.52 3.53
C ARG A 29 -10.75 -6.04 3.10
N ALA A 30 -9.80 -6.05 4.02
CA ALA A 30 -8.58 -6.81 3.85
C ALA A 30 -9.07 -8.22 3.47
N GLN A 31 -9.07 -8.52 2.17
CA GLN A 31 -9.42 -9.84 1.71
C GLN A 31 -8.30 -10.69 2.26
N ILE A 32 -8.63 -11.49 3.27
CA ILE A 32 -7.77 -12.61 3.67
C ILE A 32 -7.77 -13.49 2.43
N GLY A 33 -6.76 -13.32 1.58
CA GLY A 33 -6.57 -14.14 0.41
C GLY A 33 -6.38 -15.59 0.85
N PRO A 34 -6.46 -16.55 -0.08
CA PRO A 34 -6.07 -17.93 0.20
C PRO A 34 -4.56 -17.94 0.55
N GLY A 35 -4.23 -17.76 1.83
CA GLY A 35 -2.87 -17.47 2.28
C GLY A 35 -2.73 -16.84 3.68
N GLY A 36 -3.83 -16.47 4.35
CA GLY A 36 -3.79 -15.97 5.74
C GLY A 36 -3.69 -14.44 5.85
N PRO A 37 -3.33 -13.90 7.04
CA PRO A 37 -3.24 -12.45 7.24
C PRO A 37 -2.22 -11.80 6.31
N HIS A 38 -2.57 -10.64 5.74
CA HIS A 38 -1.72 -9.86 4.84
C HIS A 38 -1.18 -8.61 5.55
N VAL A 39 0.13 -8.37 5.45
CA VAL A 39 0.82 -7.21 6.03
C VAL A 39 1.53 -6.44 4.93
N VAL A 40 1.27 -5.14 4.83
CA VAL A 40 1.94 -4.23 3.89
C VAL A 40 2.84 -3.29 4.68
N VAL A 41 4.13 -3.28 4.35
CA VAL A 41 5.13 -2.43 4.98
C VAL A 41 5.40 -1.25 4.07
N VAL A 42 4.91 -0.07 4.45
CA VAL A 42 5.07 1.14 3.64
C VAL A 42 6.47 1.73 3.85
N GLY A 43 7.31 1.60 2.83
CA GLY A 43 8.65 2.21 2.77
C GLY A 43 9.80 1.20 2.88
N GLY A 44 10.54 0.99 1.79
CA GLY A 44 11.63 0.01 1.67
C GLY A 44 13.00 0.45 2.19
N GLY A 45 13.07 1.35 3.17
CA GLY A 45 14.33 1.74 3.82
C GLY A 45 14.86 0.66 4.76
N PHE A 46 15.97 0.93 5.45
CA PHE A 46 16.60 -0.03 6.38
C PHE A 46 15.62 -0.57 7.43
N GLY A 47 14.77 0.31 7.99
CA GLY A 47 13.74 -0.06 8.96
C GLY A 47 12.62 -0.91 8.36
N GLY A 48 12.11 -0.55 7.18
CA GLY A 48 11.02 -1.28 6.53
C GLY A 48 11.45 -2.66 6.03
N ALA A 49 12.62 -2.76 5.41
CA ALA A 49 13.18 -4.04 4.98
C ALA A 49 13.44 -4.99 6.17
N THR A 50 13.94 -4.44 7.29
CA THR A 50 14.16 -5.20 8.52
C THR A 50 12.83 -5.70 9.10
N CYS A 51 11.83 -4.83 9.20
CA CYS A 51 10.49 -5.19 9.66
C CYS A 51 9.89 -6.31 8.81
N ALA A 52 9.90 -6.16 7.48
CA ALA A 52 9.37 -7.17 6.56
C ALA A 52 10.10 -8.51 6.68
N LYS A 53 11.43 -8.50 6.82
CA LYS A 53 12.25 -9.70 7.01
C LYS A 53 11.85 -10.47 8.26
N TYR A 54 11.81 -9.80 9.41
CA TYR A 54 11.52 -10.46 10.67
C TYR A 54 10.05 -10.91 10.79
N LEU A 55 9.11 -10.16 10.19
CA LEU A 55 7.72 -10.61 10.09
C LEU A 55 7.59 -11.91 9.30
N ARG A 56 8.25 -12.00 8.14
CA ARG A 56 8.20 -13.20 7.29
C ARG A 56 8.90 -14.41 7.93
N SER A 57 9.99 -14.19 8.66
CA SER A 57 10.70 -15.26 9.38
C SER A 57 9.97 -15.72 10.63
N GLY A 58 9.36 -14.81 11.39
CA GLY A 58 8.68 -15.11 12.65
C GLY A 58 7.31 -15.78 12.47
N ASN A 59 6.65 -15.56 11.34
CA ASN A 59 5.41 -16.24 11.01
C ASN A 59 5.34 -16.53 9.50
N PRO A 60 5.65 -17.76 9.06
CA PRO A 60 5.56 -18.13 7.64
C PRO A 60 4.13 -18.12 7.09
N GLY A 61 3.11 -18.11 7.96
CA GLY A 61 1.69 -18.11 7.60
C GLY A 61 1.09 -16.74 7.31
N ILE A 62 1.91 -15.67 7.31
CA ILE A 62 1.47 -14.33 6.87
C ILE A 62 2.12 -13.94 5.55
N THR A 63 1.35 -13.24 4.74
CA THR A 63 1.85 -12.68 3.48
C THR A 63 2.34 -11.26 3.74
N VAL A 64 3.63 -11.01 3.47
CA VAL A 64 4.27 -9.69 3.67
C VAL A 64 4.62 -9.06 2.32
N THR A 65 4.26 -7.80 2.12
CA THR A 65 4.54 -7.00 0.91
C THR A 65 5.19 -5.65 1.29
N LEU A 66 6.11 -5.14 0.46
CA LEU A 66 6.84 -3.87 0.62
C LEU A 66 6.40 -2.84 -0.43
#